data_AF-A0A9R1CN61-F1
#
_entry.id   AF-A0A9R1CN61-F1
#
_cell.length_a   1.000
_cell.length_b   1.000
_cell.length_c   1.000
_cell.angle_alpha   90.00
_cell.angle_beta   90.00
_cell.angle_gamma   90.00
#
_symmetry.space_group_name_H-M   'P 1'
#
loop_
_entity.id
_entity.type
_entity.pdbx_description
1 polymer ?
#
loop_
_entity_poly.entity_id
_entity_poly.type
_entity_poly.pdbx_seq_one_letter_code
_entity_poly.pdbx_strand_id
1 'polypeptide(L)'
;MTDRSPERPQEEPKPSASPIRSRPEPEAEQPAPKRVRSNADDKGRGKRLFGNLLGTLQKFKTEDKSSRVTEAAKRREELSERITKKLQSETALNHDIQETDRELKTLRIATETAEAIWRQKEIALSSRHALLKPTAHFLHTALPLPHPPAFETNLLNPAPIPLSAGPTRDPPVKSDLPPLYFDDLIKSQVANIDELISEEVAALAAEREQIRTTARENKKRMEELSAKLSELRKQVRTSKDKDRDLKGGGTEKSESGLKTDELGRAPREEMMEVDDDKSKEDKSKNEKVKDVRDEKEKGLKIEGDEGDIEVEY
;
A
#
# COMPACT_ATOMS: atom_id res chain seq x y z
N MET A 1 16.49 13.86 -38.51
CA MET A 1 15.38 14.77 -38.14
C MET A 1 15.17 14.64 -36.65
N THR A 2 15.63 15.65 -35.92
CA THR A 2 15.62 15.75 -34.46
C THR A 2 14.42 16.59 -34.05
N ASP A 3 13.54 16.07 -33.20
CA ASP A 3 12.56 16.84 -32.45
C ASP A 3 11.97 15.94 -31.34
N ARG A 4 11.56 16.39 -30.16
CA ARG A 4 11.91 17.49 -29.25
C ARG A 4 11.04 17.19 -28.03
N SER A 5 11.62 16.86 -26.88
CA SER A 5 10.88 16.67 -25.63
C SER A 5 10.25 17.99 -25.16
N PRO A 6 9.02 18.02 -24.64
CA PRO A 6 8.52 19.17 -23.91
C PRO A 6 8.80 19.06 -22.41
N GLU A 7 9.39 20.14 -21.92
CA GLU A 7 9.89 20.44 -20.59
C GLU A 7 8.73 20.86 -19.65
N ARG A 8 8.87 20.53 -18.36
CA ARG A 8 7.89 20.78 -17.29
C ARG A 8 8.24 22.08 -16.57
N PRO A 9 7.33 23.04 -16.32
CA PRO A 9 7.63 24.18 -15.46
C PRO A 9 7.45 23.82 -13.99
N GLN A 10 8.49 24.06 -13.19
CA GLN A 10 8.43 24.16 -11.73
C GLN A 10 8.12 25.60 -11.33
N GLU A 11 7.13 25.81 -10.47
CA GLU A 11 6.90 27.09 -9.77
C GLU A 11 7.53 27.03 -8.37
N GLU A 12 8.44 27.96 -8.09
CA GLU A 12 8.99 28.20 -6.75
C GLU A 12 8.20 29.28 -5.99
N PRO A 13 8.04 29.15 -4.66
CA PRO A 13 7.37 30.15 -3.82
C PRO A 13 8.34 31.25 -3.32
N LYS A 14 7.90 32.51 -3.37
CA LYS A 14 8.64 33.67 -2.83
C LYS A 14 8.43 33.86 -1.31
N PRO A 15 9.47 34.22 -0.53
CA PRO A 15 9.34 34.50 0.89
C PRO A 15 9.39 35.99 1.28
N SER A 16 8.62 36.29 2.33
CA SER A 16 8.89 37.17 3.47
C SER A 16 8.84 38.72 3.39
N ALA A 17 8.14 39.24 4.41
CA ALA A 17 8.58 40.23 5.40
C ALA A 17 8.33 41.74 5.17
N SER A 18 7.70 42.30 6.21
CA SER A 18 7.22 43.66 6.50
C SER A 18 8.35 44.72 6.67
N PRO A 19 8.05 46.04 6.80
CA PRO A 19 7.74 46.59 8.14
C PRO A 19 6.80 47.83 8.21
N ILE A 20 5.92 47.83 9.21
CA ILE A 20 5.18 49.02 9.68
C ILE A 20 6.00 49.71 10.77
N ARG A 21 6.31 51.00 10.63
CA ARG A 21 6.71 51.90 11.73
C ARG A 21 6.74 53.36 11.29
N SER A 22 5.76 54.16 11.73
CA SER A 22 5.84 55.63 11.74
C SER A 22 4.88 56.20 12.79
N ARG A 23 5.42 56.55 13.97
CA ARG A 23 4.83 57.58 14.85
C ARG A 23 5.90 58.11 15.81
N PRO A 24 6.32 59.37 15.66
CA PRO A 24 6.91 60.15 16.74
C PRO A 24 5.94 61.25 17.16
N GLU A 25 5.52 61.24 18.42
CA GLU A 25 4.98 62.40 19.12
C GLU A 25 5.85 62.64 20.35
N PRO A 26 6.35 63.88 20.54
CA PRO A 26 6.76 64.28 21.87
C PRO A 26 6.40 65.74 22.15
N GLU A 27 5.29 66.01 22.85
CA GLU A 27 5.13 67.27 23.57
C GLU A 27 4.36 67.04 24.87
N ALA A 28 5.05 67.16 26.00
CA ALA A 28 4.45 67.44 27.29
C ALA A 28 5.42 68.30 28.11
N GLU A 29 4.94 69.49 28.40
CA GLU A 29 5.54 70.60 29.13
C GLU A 29 5.76 70.35 30.63
N GLN A 30 6.86 70.94 31.12
CA GLN A 30 7.06 71.57 32.45
C GLN A 30 7.09 70.70 33.73
N PRO A 31 7.57 71.20 34.91
CA PRO A 31 8.38 72.41 35.19
C PRO A 31 9.64 72.13 36.05
N ALA A 32 10.51 73.15 36.13
CA ALA A 32 11.72 73.18 36.94
C ALA A 32 11.47 73.11 38.47
N PRO A 33 12.35 72.45 39.26
CA PRO A 33 12.41 72.66 40.70
C PRO A 33 13.52 73.64 41.09
N LYS A 34 13.12 74.66 41.86
CA LYS A 34 14.00 75.62 42.53
C LYS A 34 14.82 74.98 43.66
N ARG A 35 16.11 75.30 43.65
CA ARG A 35 17.07 75.54 44.76
C ARG A 35 16.99 74.66 46.03
N VAL A 36 18.09 73.95 46.32
CA VAL A 36 18.72 73.92 47.67
C VAL A 36 20.23 73.73 47.52
N ARG A 37 21.02 74.77 47.82
CA ARG A 37 22.45 74.61 48.15
C ARG A 37 22.50 73.89 49.50
N SER A 38 23.01 72.67 49.54
CA SER A 38 23.50 72.13 50.80
C SER A 38 24.89 71.56 50.58
N ASN A 39 25.74 71.87 51.56
CA ASN A 39 27.03 71.29 51.92
C ASN A 39 27.48 70.17 50.97
N ALA A 40 28.41 70.52 50.08
CA ALA A 40 28.84 69.71 48.95
C ALA A 40 29.54 68.40 49.37
N ASP A 41 30.13 68.36 50.57
CA ASP A 41 30.97 67.24 51.00
C ASP A 41 30.18 66.03 51.57
N ASP A 42 29.12 66.26 52.34
CA ASP A 42 28.27 65.17 52.87
C ASP A 42 27.28 64.60 51.85
N LYS A 43 26.75 65.47 50.97
CA LYS A 43 25.92 65.02 49.83
C LYS A 43 26.71 64.16 48.85
N GLY A 44 28.01 64.44 48.68
CA GLY A 44 28.90 63.65 47.83
C GLY A 44 29.14 62.25 48.37
N ARG A 45 29.28 62.10 49.70
CA ARG A 45 29.52 60.81 50.36
C ARG A 45 28.26 59.94 50.40
N GLY A 46 27.10 60.53 50.73
CA GLY A 46 25.81 59.84 50.69
C GLY A 46 25.39 59.42 49.27
N LYS A 47 25.61 60.27 48.26
CA LYS A 47 25.37 59.91 46.85
C LYS A 47 26.36 58.88 46.32
N ARG A 48 27.63 58.88 46.76
CA ARG A 48 28.60 57.83 46.41
C ARG A 48 28.26 56.49 47.05
N LEU A 49 27.89 56.46 48.33
CA LEU A 49 27.48 55.24 49.00
C LEU A 49 26.17 54.69 48.44
N PHE A 50 25.16 55.54 48.23
CA PHE A 50 23.89 55.14 47.63
C PHE A 50 24.03 54.77 46.14
N GLY A 51 24.88 55.48 45.39
CA GLY A 51 25.19 55.16 44.00
C GLY A 51 25.97 53.85 43.84
N ASN A 52 26.88 53.55 44.77
CA ASN A 52 27.54 52.24 44.83
C ASN A 52 26.55 51.14 45.18
N LEU A 53 25.68 51.35 46.17
CA LEU A 53 24.65 50.38 46.55
C LEU A 53 23.65 50.14 45.40
N LEU A 54 23.17 51.21 44.77
CA LEU A 54 22.26 51.14 43.63
C LEU A 54 22.94 50.49 42.41
N GLY A 55 24.21 50.80 42.17
CA GLY A 55 25.04 50.15 41.16
C GLY A 55 25.22 48.66 41.42
N THR A 56 25.44 48.24 42.66
CA THR A 56 25.50 46.81 43.03
C THR A 56 24.14 46.13 42.89
N LEU A 57 23.05 46.81 43.22
CA LEU A 57 21.68 46.28 43.09
C LEU A 57 21.27 46.13 41.62
N GLN A 58 21.72 47.07 40.78
CA GLN A 58 21.48 47.06 39.34
C GLN A 58 22.35 46.00 38.65
N LYS A 59 23.59 45.80 39.10
CA LYS A 59 24.46 44.67 38.69
C LYS A 59 23.86 43.32 39.06
N PHE A 60 23.37 43.17 40.29
CA PHE A 60 22.64 41.96 40.73
C PHE A 60 21.41 41.72 39.85
N LYS A 61 20.64 42.77 39.55
CA LYS A 61 19.46 42.66 38.67
C LYS A 61 19.82 42.30 37.24
N THR A 62 20.97 42.74 36.72
CA THR A 62 21.44 42.37 35.38
C THR A 62 22.03 40.97 35.32
N GLU A 63 22.79 40.55 36.34
CA GLU A 63 23.32 39.17 36.44
C GLU A 63 22.21 38.16 36.67
N ASP A 64 21.21 38.46 37.51
CA ASP A 64 20.07 37.58 37.73
C ASP A 64 19.21 37.47 36.46
N LYS A 65 19.07 38.56 35.68
CA LYS A 65 18.41 38.51 34.36
C LYS A 65 19.21 37.74 33.32
N SER A 66 20.52 37.95 33.22
CA SER A 66 21.34 37.22 32.24
C SER A 66 21.46 35.73 32.59
N SER A 67 21.57 35.39 33.88
CA SER A 67 21.54 34.02 34.38
C SER A 67 20.19 33.36 34.10
N ARG A 68 19.07 34.02 34.41
CA ARG A 68 17.73 33.49 34.10
C ARG A 68 17.47 33.37 32.61
N VAL A 69 17.95 34.29 31.78
CA VAL A 69 17.80 34.23 30.32
C VAL A 69 18.62 33.09 29.73
N THR A 70 19.84 32.86 30.22
CA THR A 70 20.69 31.74 29.77
C THR A 70 20.18 30.38 30.26
N GLU A 71 19.71 30.28 31.51
CA GLU A 71 19.06 29.06 32.01
C GLU A 71 17.71 28.79 31.32
N ALA A 72 16.90 29.82 31.09
CA ALA A 72 15.65 29.67 30.34
C ALA A 72 15.89 29.30 28.88
N ALA A 73 16.95 29.83 28.25
CA ALA A 73 17.37 29.44 26.91
C ALA A 73 17.83 27.98 26.87
N LYS A 74 18.67 27.54 27.82
CA LYS A 74 19.07 26.13 27.95
C LYS A 74 17.89 25.20 28.16
N ARG A 75 16.93 25.56 29.03
CA ARG A 75 15.70 24.79 29.20
C ARG A 75 14.86 24.73 27.92
N ARG A 76 14.81 25.80 27.13
CA ARG A 76 14.12 25.80 25.82
C ARG A 76 14.84 24.92 24.81
N GLU A 77 16.16 24.96 24.78
CA GLU A 77 17.00 24.12 23.93
C GLU A 77 16.84 22.65 24.29
N GLU A 78 16.97 22.28 25.57
CA GLU A 78 16.72 20.93 26.07
C GLU A 78 15.31 20.42 25.75
N LEU A 79 14.29 21.27 25.87
CA LEU A 79 12.92 20.91 25.49
C LEU A 79 12.79 20.72 23.97
N SER A 80 13.41 21.58 23.17
CA SER A 80 13.40 21.46 21.70
C SER A 80 14.14 20.20 21.23
N GLU A 81 15.25 19.85 21.87
CA GLU A 81 15.94 18.58 21.64
C GLU A 81 15.08 17.37 22.00
N ARG A 82 14.36 17.41 23.13
CA ARG A 82 13.45 16.32 23.50
C ARG A 82 12.30 16.19 22.51
N ILE A 83 11.74 17.30 22.05
CA ILE A 83 10.66 17.30 21.05
C ILE A 83 11.16 16.77 19.71
N THR A 84 12.34 17.21 19.24
CA THR A 84 12.91 16.72 17.98
C THR A 84 13.27 15.25 18.04
N LYS A 85 13.90 14.78 19.13
CA LYS A 85 14.18 13.35 19.37
C LYS A 85 12.89 12.52 19.37
N LYS A 86 11.83 13.00 20.03
CA LYS A 86 10.51 12.35 20.02
C LYS A 86 9.90 12.28 18.62
N LEU A 87 9.83 13.42 17.92
CA LEU A 87 9.31 13.48 16.56
C LEU A 87 10.07 12.53 15.63
N GLN A 88 11.39 12.51 15.70
CA GLN A 88 12.23 11.58 14.93
C GLN A 88 11.87 10.12 15.23
N SER A 89 11.74 9.75 16.50
CA SER A 89 11.36 8.38 16.90
C SER A 89 9.96 7.99 16.42
N GLU A 90 8.99 8.89 16.48
CA GLU A 90 7.63 8.64 15.99
C GLU A 90 7.59 8.54 14.47
N THR A 91 8.32 9.42 13.77
CA THR A 91 8.42 9.36 12.30
C THR A 91 9.10 8.08 11.83
N ALA A 92 10.14 7.62 12.54
CA ALA A 92 10.83 6.38 12.24
C ALA A 92 9.90 5.17 12.43
N LEU A 93 9.20 5.07 13.57
CA LEU A 93 8.26 3.98 13.81
C LEU A 93 7.11 3.95 12.80
N ASN A 94 6.57 5.11 12.42
CA ASN A 94 5.53 5.18 11.40
C ASN A 94 6.05 4.80 10.01
N HIS A 95 7.30 5.17 9.68
CA HIS A 95 7.95 4.73 8.44
C HIS A 95 8.11 3.21 8.41
N ASP A 96 8.61 2.61 9.49
CA ASP A 96 8.82 1.16 9.60
C ASP A 96 7.49 0.38 9.49
N ILE A 97 6.41 0.91 10.08
CA ILE A 97 5.05 0.33 9.92
C ILE A 97 4.61 0.39 8.46
N GLN A 98 4.81 1.52 7.77
CA GLN A 98 4.41 1.63 6.37
C GLN A 98 5.23 0.73 5.45
N GLU A 99 6.53 0.60 5.70
CA GLU A 99 7.43 -0.26 4.94
C GLU A 99 7.05 -1.73 5.10
N THR A 100 6.85 -2.19 6.34
CA THR A 100 6.43 -3.56 6.62
C THR A 100 5.02 -3.87 6.10
N ASP A 101 4.06 -2.92 6.17
CA ASP A 101 2.74 -3.08 5.55
C ASP A 101 2.83 -3.15 4.01
N ARG A 102 3.73 -2.39 3.37
CA ARG A 102 3.97 -2.48 1.92
C ARG A 102 4.58 -3.83 1.55
N GLU A 103 5.60 -4.28 2.27
CA GLU A 103 6.24 -5.58 2.04
C GLU A 103 5.25 -6.74 2.19
N LEU A 104 4.36 -6.69 3.16
CA LEU A 104 3.31 -7.69 3.33
C LEU A 104 2.38 -7.72 2.12
N LYS A 105 1.94 -6.55 1.64
CA LYS A 105 1.09 -6.45 0.44
C LYS A 105 1.80 -6.96 -0.81
N THR A 106 3.07 -6.60 -1.02
CA THR A 106 3.82 -7.06 -2.20
C THR A 106 4.01 -8.57 -2.18
N LEU A 107 4.32 -9.17 -1.03
CA LEU A 107 4.43 -10.62 -0.89
C LEU A 107 3.11 -11.34 -1.17
N ARG A 108 1.98 -10.82 -0.67
CA ARG A 108 0.65 -11.37 -0.97
C ARG A 108 0.37 -11.38 -2.47
N ILE A 109 0.55 -10.24 -3.13
CA ILE A 109 0.32 -10.09 -4.57
C ILE A 109 1.26 -11.02 -5.34
N ALA A 110 2.53 -11.10 -4.96
CA ALA A 110 3.49 -12.00 -5.61
C ALA A 110 3.09 -13.48 -5.48
N THR A 111 2.60 -13.92 -4.31
CA THR A 111 2.12 -15.30 -4.14
C THR A 111 0.88 -15.60 -4.96
N GLU A 112 -0.10 -14.70 -4.94
CA GLU A 112 -1.37 -14.88 -5.65
C GLU A 112 -1.17 -14.86 -7.18
N THR A 113 -0.35 -13.93 -7.67
CA THR A 113 -0.03 -13.83 -9.11
C THR A 113 0.72 -15.05 -9.60
N ALA A 114 1.69 -15.58 -8.85
CA ALA A 114 2.40 -16.80 -9.21
C ALA A 114 1.45 -18.01 -9.32
N GLU A 115 0.52 -18.17 -8.38
CA GLU A 115 -0.49 -19.22 -8.45
C GLU A 115 -1.46 -19.05 -9.63
N ALA A 116 -1.88 -17.81 -9.91
CA ALA A 116 -2.78 -17.50 -11.02
C ALA A 116 -2.15 -17.81 -12.38
N ILE A 117 -0.88 -17.40 -12.57
CA ILE A 117 -0.13 -17.68 -13.81
C ILE A 117 0.02 -19.20 -14.01
N TRP A 118 0.33 -19.94 -12.96
CA TRP A 118 0.43 -21.39 -13.04
C TRP A 118 -0.89 -22.06 -13.41
N ARG A 119 -2.01 -21.65 -12.78
CA ARG A 119 -3.35 -22.16 -13.13
C ARG A 119 -3.70 -21.87 -14.60
N GLN A 120 -3.37 -20.67 -15.08
CA GLN A 120 -3.58 -20.32 -16.49
C GLN A 120 -2.75 -21.21 -17.43
N LYS A 121 -1.50 -21.48 -17.07
CA LYS A 121 -0.61 -22.37 -17.83
C LYS A 121 -1.14 -23.82 -17.86
N GLU A 122 -1.65 -24.32 -16.74
CA GLU A 122 -2.28 -25.65 -16.64
C GLU A 122 -3.49 -25.77 -17.58
N ILE A 123 -4.38 -24.77 -17.59
CA ILE A 123 -5.55 -24.74 -18.48
C ILE A 123 -5.11 -24.69 -19.96
N ALA A 124 -4.13 -23.83 -20.29
CA ALA A 124 -3.62 -23.70 -21.64
C ALA A 124 -3.01 -25.02 -22.15
N LEU A 125 -2.15 -25.67 -21.35
CA LEU A 125 -1.55 -26.94 -21.74
C LEU A 125 -2.57 -28.08 -21.80
N SER A 126 -3.52 -28.13 -20.86
CA SER A 126 -4.59 -29.13 -20.90
C SER A 126 -5.45 -29.03 -22.17
N SER A 127 -5.81 -27.82 -22.59
CA SER A 127 -6.54 -27.61 -23.85
C SER A 127 -5.70 -28.00 -25.07
N ARG A 128 -4.40 -27.68 -25.07
CA ARG A 128 -3.47 -28.11 -26.12
C ARG A 128 -3.38 -29.63 -26.22
N HIS A 129 -3.25 -30.33 -25.09
CA HIS A 129 -3.19 -31.79 -25.03
C HIS A 129 -4.48 -32.43 -25.52
N ALA A 130 -5.63 -31.84 -25.18
CA ALA A 130 -6.92 -32.31 -25.66
C ALA A 130 -7.06 -32.23 -27.19
N LEU A 131 -6.42 -31.25 -27.84
CA LEU A 131 -6.38 -31.10 -29.30
C LEU A 131 -5.29 -31.97 -29.96
N LEU A 132 -4.13 -32.13 -29.31
CA LEU A 132 -3.00 -32.92 -29.83
C LEU A 132 -3.31 -34.42 -29.91
N LYS A 133 -3.97 -34.98 -28.89
CA LYS A 133 -4.28 -36.42 -28.84
C LYS A 133 -5.10 -36.93 -30.03
N PRO A 134 -6.25 -36.33 -30.40
CA PRO A 134 -7.00 -36.78 -31.56
C PRO A 134 -6.29 -36.46 -32.88
N THR A 135 -5.49 -35.39 -32.93
CA THR A 135 -4.74 -35.01 -34.14
C THR A 135 -3.53 -35.90 -34.41
N ALA A 136 -3.00 -36.59 -33.38
CA ALA A 136 -1.88 -37.53 -33.48
C ALA A 136 -2.14 -38.73 -34.40
N HIS A 137 -3.41 -39.09 -34.62
CA HIS A 137 -3.80 -40.20 -35.49
C HIS A 137 -3.83 -39.82 -36.98
N PHE A 138 -3.66 -38.54 -37.31
CA PHE A 138 -3.59 -38.08 -38.68
C PHE A 138 -2.14 -37.75 -39.04
N LEU A 139 -1.70 -38.27 -40.19
CA LEU A 139 -0.41 -37.89 -40.76
C LEU A 139 -0.43 -36.41 -41.07
N HIS A 140 0.50 -35.66 -40.48
CA HIS A 140 0.74 -34.29 -40.90
C HIS A 140 1.26 -34.30 -42.34
N THR A 141 0.42 -33.90 -43.29
CA THR A 141 0.81 -33.75 -44.70
C THR A 141 1.70 -32.53 -44.95
N ALA A 142 1.89 -31.68 -43.94
CA ALA A 142 2.81 -30.56 -43.94
C ALA A 142 4.05 -30.88 -43.07
N LEU A 143 5.04 -31.54 -43.67
CA LEU A 143 6.42 -31.55 -43.15
C LEU A 143 7.04 -30.15 -43.30
N PRO A 144 8.06 -29.82 -42.48
CA PRO A 144 8.08 -28.65 -41.61
C PRO A 144 7.76 -27.34 -42.35
N LEU A 145 7.06 -26.43 -41.68
CA LEU A 145 6.92 -25.07 -42.21
C LEU A 145 8.33 -24.56 -42.54
N PRO A 146 8.60 -24.17 -43.79
CA PRO A 146 9.94 -23.78 -44.22
C PRO A 146 10.46 -22.56 -43.45
N HIS A 147 9.61 -21.88 -42.68
CA HIS A 147 9.94 -20.72 -41.86
C HIS A 147 9.43 -20.97 -40.43
N PRO A 148 10.19 -20.57 -39.39
CA PRO A 148 9.68 -20.59 -38.03
C PRO A 148 8.37 -19.77 -37.99
N PRO A 149 7.34 -20.24 -37.27
CA PRO A 149 6.08 -19.51 -37.18
C PRO A 149 6.39 -18.09 -36.70
N ALA A 150 5.96 -17.09 -37.48
CA ALA A 150 6.28 -15.67 -37.23
C ALA A 150 5.76 -15.16 -35.87
N PHE A 151 4.94 -15.95 -35.18
CA PHE A 151 4.39 -15.65 -33.86
C PHE A 151 4.50 -16.90 -32.97
N GLU A 152 5.42 -16.85 -32.00
CA GLU A 152 5.58 -17.86 -30.95
C GLU A 152 4.52 -17.74 -29.83
N THR A 153 3.51 -16.89 -30.00
CA THR A 153 2.53 -16.57 -28.96
C THR A 153 1.13 -17.05 -29.34
N ASN A 154 0.69 -18.07 -28.62
CA ASN A 154 -0.68 -18.44 -28.24
C ASN A 154 -1.86 -17.74 -28.96
N LEU A 155 -2.76 -18.59 -29.46
CA LEU A 155 -4.17 -18.37 -29.86
C LEU A 155 -4.39 -18.41 -31.38
N LEU A 156 -4.77 -19.63 -31.83
CA LEU A 156 -5.27 -19.99 -33.15
C LEU A 156 -4.27 -19.93 -34.30
N ASN A 157 -3.78 -21.11 -34.65
CA ASN A 157 -3.17 -21.39 -35.94
C ASN A 157 -4.29 -21.96 -36.84
N PRO A 158 -5.02 -21.15 -37.63
CA PRO A 158 -5.92 -21.72 -38.63
C PRO A 158 -5.04 -22.40 -39.69
N ALA A 159 -5.19 -23.71 -39.83
CA ALA A 159 -4.46 -24.47 -40.84
C ALA A 159 -4.66 -23.83 -42.23
N PRO A 160 -3.60 -23.53 -42.99
CA PRO A 160 -3.76 -23.12 -44.37
C PRO A 160 -4.20 -24.36 -45.15
N ILE A 161 -5.49 -24.47 -45.46
CA ILE A 161 -5.95 -25.38 -46.50
C ILE A 161 -5.34 -24.84 -47.81
N PRO A 162 -4.44 -25.58 -48.48
CA PRO A 162 -3.92 -25.13 -49.76
C PRO A 162 -5.03 -25.22 -50.81
N LEU A 163 -5.80 -24.14 -50.97
CA LEU A 163 -6.87 -24.01 -51.96
C LEU A 163 -6.36 -23.89 -53.40
N SER A 164 -5.05 -23.98 -53.65
CA SER A 164 -4.46 -23.80 -54.98
C SER A 164 -4.66 -25.00 -55.91
N ALA A 165 -4.97 -26.19 -55.39
CA ALA A 165 -5.31 -27.36 -56.19
C ALA A 165 -6.64 -27.94 -55.69
N GLY A 166 -7.72 -27.64 -56.41
CA GLY A 166 -9.01 -28.31 -56.19
C GLY A 166 -8.91 -29.82 -56.48
N PRO A 167 -9.85 -30.63 -55.96
CA PRO A 167 -9.90 -32.05 -56.26
C PRO A 167 -9.96 -32.25 -57.78
N THR A 168 -8.96 -32.93 -58.33
CA THR A 168 -8.91 -33.28 -59.75
C THR A 168 -10.09 -34.20 -60.06
N ARG A 169 -10.74 -33.99 -61.20
CA ARG A 169 -11.96 -34.70 -61.61
C ARG A 169 -11.72 -36.19 -61.87
N ASP A 170 -10.47 -36.57 -62.11
CA ASP A 170 -10.11 -37.95 -62.43
C ASP A 170 -9.61 -38.67 -61.17
N PRO A 171 -10.25 -39.79 -60.77
CA PRO A 171 -9.77 -40.56 -59.64
C PRO A 171 -8.38 -41.13 -59.95
N PRO A 172 -7.43 -41.09 -59.00
CA PRO A 172 -6.11 -41.68 -59.22
C PRO A 172 -6.25 -43.17 -59.55
N VAL A 173 -5.52 -43.62 -60.56
CA VAL A 173 -5.55 -45.01 -61.03
C VAL A 173 -4.98 -45.91 -59.92
N LYS A 174 -5.81 -46.84 -59.43
CA LYS A 174 -5.57 -47.64 -58.22
C LYS A 174 -4.37 -48.62 -58.30
N SER A 175 -3.77 -48.81 -59.48
CA SER A 175 -2.76 -49.85 -59.73
C SER A 175 -1.33 -49.45 -59.39
N ASP A 176 -1.03 -48.14 -59.33
CA ASP A 176 0.35 -47.64 -59.29
C ASP A 176 0.71 -47.00 -57.94
N LEU A 177 -0.22 -46.99 -56.99
CA LEU A 177 0.02 -46.48 -55.64
C LEU A 177 0.48 -47.64 -54.75
N PRO A 178 1.72 -47.61 -54.22
CA PRO A 178 2.16 -48.60 -53.25
C PRO A 178 1.19 -48.61 -52.06
N PRO A 179 0.97 -49.76 -51.39
CA PRO A 179 0.14 -49.79 -50.20
C PRO A 179 0.74 -48.80 -49.20
N LEU A 180 -0.06 -47.82 -48.82
CA LEU A 180 0.34 -46.75 -47.90
C LEU A 180 0.44 -47.35 -46.49
N TYR A 181 1.58 -47.98 -46.19
CA TYR A 181 1.92 -48.48 -44.86
C TYR A 181 2.30 -47.30 -43.96
N PHE A 182 1.30 -46.53 -43.54
CA PHE A 182 1.50 -45.43 -42.61
C PHE A 182 1.30 -45.82 -41.16
N ASP A 183 0.90 -47.06 -40.88
CA ASP A 183 0.62 -47.52 -39.52
C ASP A 183 1.82 -47.35 -38.59
N ASP A 184 3.03 -47.63 -39.07
CA ASP A 184 4.23 -47.50 -38.25
C ASP A 184 4.63 -46.02 -38.05
N LEU A 185 4.36 -45.18 -39.04
CA LEU A 185 4.60 -43.73 -38.94
C LEU A 185 3.61 -43.08 -37.97
N ILE A 186 2.33 -43.46 -38.02
CA ILE A 186 1.28 -43.02 -37.09
C ILE A 186 1.60 -43.48 -35.66
N LYS A 187 2.01 -44.74 -35.46
CA LYS A 187 2.44 -45.23 -34.14
C LYS A 187 3.62 -44.41 -33.61
N SER A 188 4.60 -44.11 -34.45
CA SER A 188 5.74 -43.26 -34.05
C SER A 188 5.30 -41.85 -33.68
N GLN A 189 4.36 -41.26 -34.43
CA GLN A 189 3.82 -39.93 -34.18
C GLN A 189 3.06 -39.87 -32.86
N VAL A 190 2.21 -40.87 -32.59
CA VAL A 190 1.48 -41.00 -31.33
C VAL A 190 2.46 -41.12 -30.17
N ALA A 191 3.48 -41.98 -30.29
CA ALA A 191 4.50 -42.14 -29.26
C ALA A 191 5.27 -40.83 -28.97
N ASN A 192 5.66 -40.09 -30.01
CA ASN A 192 6.35 -38.81 -29.86
C ASN A 192 5.46 -37.75 -29.20
N ILE A 193 4.17 -37.71 -29.54
CA ILE A 193 3.20 -36.77 -28.93
C ILE A 193 2.95 -37.15 -27.47
N ASP A 194 2.85 -38.43 -27.16
CA ASP A 194 2.70 -38.91 -25.78
C ASP A 194 3.94 -38.59 -24.93
N GLU A 195 5.14 -38.75 -25.49
CA GLU A 195 6.39 -38.34 -24.84
C GLU A 195 6.39 -36.84 -24.54
N LEU A 196 6.08 -35.99 -25.53
CA LEU A 196 5.94 -34.54 -25.36
C LEU A 196 4.92 -34.16 -24.28
N ILE A 197 3.74 -34.79 -24.28
CA ILE A 197 2.71 -34.54 -23.26
C ILE A 197 3.25 -34.94 -21.88
N SER A 198 3.94 -36.07 -21.78
CA SER A 198 4.49 -36.55 -20.51
C SER A 198 5.56 -35.61 -19.95
N GLU A 199 6.44 -35.09 -20.80
CA GLU A 199 7.46 -34.10 -20.43
C GLU A 199 6.82 -32.80 -19.94
N GLU A 200 5.79 -32.30 -20.65
CA GLU A 200 5.09 -31.07 -20.27
C GLU A 200 4.32 -31.21 -18.96
N VAL A 201 3.68 -32.37 -18.73
CA VAL A 201 3.02 -32.67 -17.46
C VAL A 201 4.04 -32.78 -16.32
N ALA A 202 5.18 -33.42 -16.56
CA ALA A 202 6.26 -33.49 -15.56
C ALA A 202 6.83 -32.11 -15.24
N ALA A 203 7.03 -31.26 -16.26
CA ALA A 203 7.49 -29.88 -16.09
C ALA A 203 6.47 -29.03 -15.30
N LEU A 204 5.17 -29.15 -15.59
CA LEU A 204 4.10 -28.50 -14.82
C LEU A 204 4.05 -28.98 -13.36
N ALA A 205 4.29 -30.27 -13.13
CA ALA A 205 4.34 -30.83 -11.78
C ALA A 205 5.53 -30.26 -10.99
N ALA A 206 6.71 -30.19 -11.60
CA ALA A 206 7.89 -29.58 -10.99
C ALA A 206 7.68 -28.09 -10.67
N GLU A 207 7.10 -27.33 -11.61
CA GLU A 207 6.76 -25.92 -11.40
C GLU A 207 5.74 -25.74 -10.27
N ARG A 208 4.73 -26.62 -10.20
CA ARG A 208 3.74 -26.62 -9.11
C ARG A 208 4.40 -26.84 -7.75
N GLU A 209 5.36 -27.75 -7.66
CA GLU A 209 6.10 -27.99 -6.43
C GLU A 209 6.94 -26.78 -6.04
N GLN A 210 7.63 -26.16 -7.00
CA GLN A 210 8.38 -24.92 -6.75
C GLN A 210 7.46 -23.81 -6.22
N ILE A 211 6.31 -23.57 -6.87
CA ILE A 211 5.34 -22.56 -6.41
C ILE A 211 4.80 -22.90 -5.02
N ARG A 212 4.55 -24.17 -4.71
CA ARG A 212 4.11 -24.59 -3.38
C ARG A 212 5.18 -24.34 -2.32
N THR A 213 6.45 -24.60 -2.63
CA THR A 213 7.55 -24.34 -1.69
C THR A 213 7.72 -22.85 -1.43
N THR A 214 7.75 -22.03 -2.47
CA THR A 214 7.87 -20.57 -2.35
C THR A 214 6.63 -19.95 -1.68
N ALA A 215 5.42 -20.45 -1.95
CA ALA A 215 4.21 -20.01 -1.26
C ALA A 215 4.25 -20.32 0.24
N ARG A 216 4.78 -21.49 0.64
CA ARG A 216 4.96 -21.83 2.06
C ARG A 216 5.98 -20.92 2.74
N GLU A 217 7.10 -20.63 2.08
CA GLU A 217 8.12 -19.72 2.59
C GLU A 217 7.59 -18.29 2.70
N ASN A 218 6.91 -17.81 1.67
CA ASN A 218 6.26 -16.50 1.67
C ASN A 218 5.19 -16.41 2.75
N LYS A 219 4.42 -17.47 3.00
CA LYS A 219 3.45 -17.51 4.10
C LYS A 219 4.11 -17.35 5.47
N LYS A 220 5.21 -18.08 5.71
CA LYS A 220 6.01 -17.92 6.95
C LYS A 220 6.53 -16.48 7.08
N ARG A 221 7.08 -15.91 6.00
CA ARG A 221 7.55 -14.52 5.98
C ARG A 221 6.42 -13.52 6.24
N MET A 222 5.23 -13.74 5.68
CA MET A 222 4.06 -12.90 5.96
C MET A 222 3.61 -13.00 7.43
N GLU A 223 3.64 -14.19 8.02
CA GLU A 223 3.37 -14.39 9.45
C GLU A 223 4.38 -13.62 10.31
N GLU A 224 5.67 -13.71 10.00
CA GLU A 224 6.74 -12.95 10.68
C GLU A 224 6.56 -11.43 10.54
N LEU A 225 6.30 -10.93 9.32
CA LEU A 225 6.06 -9.50 9.09
C LEU A 225 4.79 -9.03 9.80
N SER A 226 3.73 -9.85 9.83
CA SER A 226 2.50 -9.53 10.56
C SER A 226 2.73 -9.45 12.08
N ALA A 227 3.57 -10.34 12.62
CA ALA A 227 3.98 -10.30 14.02
C ALA A 227 4.77 -9.01 14.32
N LYS A 228 5.77 -8.68 13.48
CA LYS A 228 6.54 -7.43 13.57
C LYS A 228 5.65 -6.19 13.50
N LEU A 229 4.69 -6.14 12.57
CA LEU A 229 3.71 -5.07 12.49
C LEU A 229 2.86 -4.94 13.75
N SER A 230 2.43 -6.06 14.32
CA SER A 230 1.67 -6.06 15.57
C SER A 230 2.51 -5.50 16.74
N GLU A 231 3.80 -5.80 16.77
CA GLU A 231 4.75 -5.29 17.77
C GLU A 231 5.02 -3.79 17.59
N LEU A 232 5.30 -3.33 16.37
CA LEU A 232 5.48 -1.91 16.06
C LEU A 232 4.22 -1.10 16.41
N ARG A 233 3.03 -1.62 16.08
CA ARG A 233 1.75 -0.98 16.46
C ARG A 233 1.55 -0.96 17.98
N LYS A 234 1.98 -1.99 18.71
CA LYS A 234 1.98 -1.98 20.19
C LYS A 234 2.93 -0.92 20.73
N GLN A 235 4.14 -0.80 20.18
CA GLN A 235 5.11 0.23 20.59
C GLN A 235 4.51 1.65 20.43
N VAL A 236 3.87 1.93 19.30
CA VAL A 236 3.19 3.21 19.05
C VAL A 236 2.02 3.47 20.01
N ARG A 237 1.26 2.43 20.39
CA ARG A 237 0.20 2.57 21.41
C ARG A 237 0.78 2.89 22.78
N THR A 238 1.80 2.15 23.21
CA THR A 238 2.42 2.35 24.53
C THR A 238 3.14 3.70 24.66
N SER A 239 3.71 4.24 23.58
CA SER A 239 4.29 5.59 23.60
C SER A 239 3.20 6.66 23.72
N LYS A 240 2.07 6.49 23.01
CA LYS A 240 0.93 7.41 23.07
C LYS A 240 0.25 7.43 24.43
N ASP A 241 0.10 6.27 25.08
CA ASP A 241 -0.52 6.18 26.41
C ASP A 241 0.36 6.84 27.48
N LYS A 242 1.70 6.64 27.43
CA LYS A 242 2.63 7.35 28.33
C LYS A 242 2.58 8.87 28.20
N ASP A 243 2.34 9.39 26.99
CA ASP A 243 2.21 10.83 26.77
C ASP A 243 0.85 11.38 27.22
N ARG A 244 -0.20 10.55 27.27
CA ARG A 244 -1.49 10.91 27.87
C ARG A 244 -1.40 11.03 29.38
N ASP A 245 -0.68 10.13 30.05
CA ASP A 245 -0.51 10.18 31.50
C ASP A 245 0.31 11.39 31.98
N LEU A 246 1.28 11.85 31.16
CA LEU A 246 2.08 13.04 31.48
C LEU A 246 1.37 14.38 31.22
N LYS A 247 0.35 14.42 30.34
CA LYS A 247 -0.47 15.60 30.08
C LYS A 247 -1.82 15.62 30.82
N GLY A 248 -2.26 14.49 31.38
CA GLY A 248 -3.60 14.28 31.93
C GLY A 248 -3.81 14.63 33.42
N GLY A 249 -2.81 15.14 34.13
CA GLY A 249 -2.90 15.43 35.57
C GLY A 249 -3.74 16.67 35.97
N GLY A 250 -4.47 17.29 35.05
CA GLY A 250 -5.17 18.54 35.34
C GLY A 250 -6.24 18.91 34.31
N THR A 251 -7.26 18.09 34.16
CA THR A 251 -8.53 18.58 33.63
C THR A 251 -9.65 17.78 34.25
N GLU A 252 -10.44 18.49 35.04
CA GLU A 252 -11.57 17.98 35.80
C GLU A 252 -12.55 17.21 34.91
N LYS A 253 -13.19 16.23 35.52
CA LYS A 253 -14.39 15.57 35.02
C LYS A 253 -15.45 16.64 34.69
N SER A 254 -15.48 17.14 33.46
CA SER A 254 -16.69 17.73 32.90
C SER A 254 -17.50 16.60 32.30
N GLU A 255 -18.66 16.37 32.92
CA GLU A 255 -19.71 15.46 32.52
C GLU A 255 -20.04 15.51 31.03
N SER A 256 -20.63 14.41 30.59
CA SER A 256 -21.25 14.17 29.29
C SER A 256 -22.18 15.30 28.84
N GLY A 257 -21.62 16.31 28.18
CA GLY A 257 -22.36 17.23 27.33
C GLY A 257 -22.38 16.68 25.91
N LEU A 258 -23.48 16.03 25.53
CA LEU A 258 -23.85 15.85 24.13
C LEU A 258 -23.77 17.23 23.46
N LYS A 259 -22.81 17.41 22.55
CA LYS A 259 -22.69 18.63 21.75
C LYS A 259 -23.81 18.65 20.72
N THR A 260 -24.96 19.19 21.11
CA THR A 260 -25.91 19.79 20.17
C THR A 260 -25.32 21.12 19.72
N ASP A 261 -25.25 21.35 18.40
CA ASP A 261 -24.88 22.67 17.85
C ASP A 261 -25.84 23.76 18.36
N GLU A 262 -25.43 25.03 18.34
CA GLU A 262 -26.19 26.22 18.79
C GLU A 262 -27.61 26.36 18.16
N LEU A 263 -27.94 25.55 17.16
CA LEU A 263 -29.26 25.47 16.52
C LEU A 263 -30.13 24.30 16.98
N GLY A 264 -29.73 23.55 18.02
CA GLY A 264 -30.52 22.47 18.62
C GLY A 264 -30.74 21.26 17.71
N ARG A 265 -29.90 21.06 16.69
CA ARG A 265 -29.97 19.90 15.80
C ARG A 265 -29.06 18.80 16.32
N ALA A 266 -29.61 17.60 16.51
CA ALA A 266 -28.80 16.42 16.75
C ALA A 266 -27.92 16.14 15.52
N PRO A 267 -26.66 15.71 15.71
CA PRO A 267 -25.81 15.32 14.58
C PRO A 267 -26.49 14.17 13.85
N ARG A 268 -26.70 14.34 12.55
CA ARG A 268 -27.18 13.29 11.66
C ARG A 268 -26.05 12.27 11.55
N GLU A 269 -26.06 11.28 12.45
CA GLU A 269 -25.20 10.11 12.36
C GLU A 269 -25.38 9.50 10.97
N GLU A 270 -24.27 9.41 10.25
CA GLU A 270 -24.14 8.60 9.06
C GLU A 270 -24.47 7.15 9.44
N MET A 271 -25.60 6.70 8.96
CA MET A 271 -25.92 5.28 8.84
C MET A 271 -24.91 4.64 7.87
N MET A 272 -23.84 4.05 8.39
CA MET A 272 -23.08 2.98 7.75
C MET A 272 -22.08 2.37 8.74
N GLU A 273 -22.59 1.71 9.78
CA GLU A 273 -21.83 0.65 10.44
C GLU A 273 -22.34 -0.69 9.91
N VAL A 274 -21.43 -1.36 9.23
CA VAL A 274 -21.50 -2.72 8.72
C VAL A 274 -21.62 -3.67 9.92
N ASP A 275 -22.67 -4.48 9.93
CA ASP A 275 -22.82 -5.61 10.85
C ASP A 275 -21.66 -6.59 10.66
N ASP A 276 -20.72 -6.65 11.61
CA ASP A 276 -19.84 -7.80 11.79
C ASP A 276 -19.68 -8.12 13.29
N ASP A 277 -20.17 -9.32 13.62
CA ASP A 277 -19.82 -10.15 14.77
C ASP A 277 -20.07 -9.63 16.20
N LYS A 278 -21.24 -10.03 16.76
CA LYS A 278 -21.35 -10.55 18.14
C LYS A 278 -22.73 -11.17 18.43
N SER A 279 -22.81 -12.49 18.40
CA SER A 279 -23.59 -13.21 19.42
C SER A 279 -23.00 -14.60 19.70
N LYS A 280 -22.65 -14.83 20.96
CA LYS A 280 -22.41 -16.14 21.55
C LYS A 280 -23.65 -16.54 22.35
N GLU A 281 -23.92 -17.84 22.32
CA GLU A 281 -24.68 -18.66 23.29
C GLU A 281 -26.20 -18.44 23.42
N ASP A 282 -27.01 -19.40 22.96
CA ASP A 282 -27.43 -20.51 23.83
C ASP A 282 -28.14 -21.68 23.07
N LYS A 283 -27.74 -22.91 23.44
CA LYS A 283 -28.46 -24.21 23.45
C LYS A 283 -29.60 -24.47 22.44
N SER A 284 -29.43 -25.52 21.60
CA SER A 284 -29.96 -26.88 21.87
C SER A 284 -30.08 -27.76 20.59
N LYS A 285 -29.67 -29.02 20.75
CA LYS A 285 -30.11 -30.27 20.08
C LYS A 285 -30.93 -30.14 18.77
N ASN A 286 -30.44 -30.69 17.67
CA ASN A 286 -30.73 -32.07 17.23
C ASN A 286 -30.49 -32.23 15.70
N GLU A 287 -29.90 -33.38 15.34
CA GLU A 287 -30.04 -34.13 14.09
C GLU A 287 -29.67 -33.57 12.69
N LYS A 288 -28.95 -34.47 11.99
CA LYS A 288 -28.89 -34.72 10.53
C LYS A 288 -27.86 -33.96 9.69
N VAL A 289 -26.73 -34.66 9.55
CA VAL A 289 -25.97 -34.88 8.32
C VAL A 289 -26.85 -34.76 7.06
N LYS A 290 -26.54 -33.78 6.21
CA LYS A 290 -26.80 -33.82 4.77
C LYS A 290 -25.63 -33.22 4.01
N ASP A 291 -25.20 -33.95 2.99
CA ASP A 291 -24.17 -33.64 2.01
C ASP A 291 -24.30 -32.24 1.38
N VAL A 292 -23.19 -31.50 1.32
CA VAL A 292 -23.06 -30.19 0.66
C VAL A 292 -22.35 -30.35 -0.70
N ARG A 293 -22.71 -31.38 -1.48
CA ARG A 293 -22.04 -31.66 -2.76
C ARG A 293 -22.86 -31.40 -4.02
N ASP A 294 -24.17 -31.08 -3.90
CA ASP A 294 -25.08 -30.99 -5.06
C ASP A 294 -25.72 -29.60 -5.30
N GLU A 295 -25.27 -28.51 -4.67
CA GLU A 295 -25.86 -27.17 -4.89
C GLU A 295 -25.13 -26.27 -5.90
N LYS A 296 -24.19 -26.81 -6.68
CA LYS A 296 -23.42 -26.01 -7.67
C LYS A 296 -24.06 -25.85 -9.06
N GLU A 297 -25.29 -26.34 -9.28
CA GLU A 297 -25.99 -26.23 -10.58
C GLU A 297 -27.37 -25.57 -10.50
N LYS A 298 -27.56 -24.57 -9.63
CA LYS A 298 -28.69 -23.65 -9.78
C LYS A 298 -28.21 -22.37 -10.45
N GLY A 299 -28.39 -22.33 -11.77
CA GLY A 299 -28.12 -21.17 -12.61
C GLY A 299 -28.74 -19.90 -12.03
N LEU A 300 -27.96 -18.82 -12.05
CA LEU A 300 -28.40 -17.47 -11.73
C LEU A 300 -29.50 -17.09 -12.74
N LYS A 301 -30.76 -17.12 -12.31
CA LYS A 301 -31.84 -16.45 -13.02
C LYS A 301 -31.69 -14.95 -12.77
N ILE A 302 -31.21 -14.24 -13.77
CA ILE A 302 -31.26 -12.78 -13.81
C ILE A 302 -32.61 -12.44 -14.45
N GLU A 303 -33.58 -12.04 -13.63
CA GLU A 303 -34.83 -11.47 -14.12
C GLU A 303 -34.57 -10.00 -14.48
N GLY A 304 -34.62 -9.69 -15.77
CA GLY A 304 -34.71 -8.30 -16.23
C GLY A 304 -36.12 -7.77 -15.98
N ASP A 305 -36.23 -6.47 -15.68
CA ASP A 305 -37.46 -5.76 -15.29
C ASP A 305 -38.59 -5.79 -16.34
N GLU A 306 -38.40 -6.45 -17.49
CA GLU A 306 -39.38 -6.55 -18.59
C GLU A 306 -39.77 -7.99 -18.97
N GLY A 307 -39.35 -9.01 -18.21
CA GLY A 307 -39.94 -10.36 -18.30
C GLY A 307 -39.44 -11.27 -19.44
N ASP A 308 -38.37 -10.91 -20.14
CA ASP A 308 -37.73 -11.79 -21.12
C ASP A 308 -36.61 -12.62 -20.49
N ILE A 309 -36.70 -13.95 -20.62
CA ILE A 309 -35.69 -14.92 -20.13
C ILE A 309 -34.86 -15.37 -21.33
N GLU A 310 -33.67 -14.81 -21.50
CA GLU A 310 -32.67 -15.33 -22.44
C GLU A 310 -31.83 -16.41 -21.73
N VAL A 311 -31.83 -17.62 -22.29
CA VAL A 311 -30.94 -18.72 -21.89
C VAL A 311 -29.89 -18.85 -22.98
N GLU A 312 -28.67 -18.38 -22.72
CA GLU A 312 -27.51 -18.72 -23.56
C GLU A 312 -27.19 -20.21 -23.38
N TYR A 313 -27.09 -20.93 -24.51
CA TYR A 313 -26.63 -22.32 -24.59
C TYR A 313 -25.11 -22.38 -24.71
#